data_AF-A0A0P7YSQ7-F1
#
_entry.id   AF-A0A0P7YSQ7-F1
#
_cell.length_a   1.000
_cell.length_b   1.000
_cell.length_c   1.000
_cell.angle_alpha   90.00
_cell.angle_beta   90.00
_cell.angle_gamma   90.00
#
_symmetry.space_group_name_H-M   'P 1'
#
loop_
_entity.id
_entity.type
_entity.pdbx_description
1 polymer ?
#
loop_
_entity_poly.entity_id
_entity_poly.type
_entity_poly.pdbx_seq_one_letter_code
_entity_poly.pdbx_strand_id
1 'polypeptide(L)'
;MSRNPVAFVRMLTMASAVVLIVVSLAAIFAGVGPSGQTWAWIIGGTMFALSVLSLVVNMAFPGQSDCAWDEMNLAAHRASLVFGYWAALAAFLLMLSLVLTGWLEAQAAFYWMGPVLGIAPALHFLASILRGRAD
;
A
#
# COMPACT_ATOMS: atom_id res chain seq x y z
N MET A 1 -17.73 -5.88 10.45
CA MET A 1 -16.37 -6.37 10.69
C MET A 1 -16.33 -6.98 12.07
N SER A 2 -15.64 -8.11 12.23
CA SER A 2 -15.38 -8.72 13.53
C SER A 2 -14.77 -7.70 14.50
N ARG A 3 -14.85 -7.97 15.81
CA ARG A 3 -14.14 -7.19 16.83
C ARG A 3 -12.66 -7.56 16.93
N ASN A 4 -12.03 -8.06 15.86
CA ASN A 4 -10.64 -8.50 15.87
C ASN A 4 -9.68 -7.29 15.73
N PRO A 5 -9.00 -6.85 16.80
CA PRO A 5 -8.03 -5.76 16.76
C PRO A 5 -6.89 -6.00 15.75
N VAL A 6 -6.44 -7.24 15.54
CA VAL A 6 -5.35 -7.54 14.59
C VAL A 6 -5.81 -7.28 13.16
N ALA A 7 -7.00 -7.76 12.79
CA ALA A 7 -7.58 -7.52 11.47
C ALA A 7 -7.84 -6.02 11.24
N PHE A 8 -8.36 -5.34 12.26
CA PHE A 8 -8.64 -3.90 12.20
C PHE A 8 -7.37 -3.08 11.95
N VAL A 9 -6.29 -3.31 12.70
CA VAL A 9 -5.03 -2.55 12.53
C VAL A 9 -4.40 -2.81 11.15
N ARG A 10 -4.49 -4.04 10.63
CA ARG A 10 -4.03 -4.34 9.27
C ARG A 10 -4.86 -3.64 8.20
N MET A 11 -6.18 -3.63 8.35
CA MET A 11 -7.08 -2.87 7.46
C MET A 11 -6.77 -1.38 7.49
N LEU A 12 -6.57 -0.83 8.69
CA LEU A 12 -6.17 0.56 8.87
C LEU A 12 -4.85 0.85 8.17
N THR A 13 -3.85 -0.03 8.31
CA THR A 13 -2.55 0.12 7.64
C THR A 13 -2.70 0.18 6.12
N MET A 14 -3.43 -0.76 5.53
CA MET A 14 -3.66 -0.81 4.08
C MET A 14 -4.46 0.40 3.58
N ALA A 15 -5.51 0.79 4.30
CA ALA A 15 -6.33 1.96 3.96
C ALA A 15 -5.53 3.26 4.05
N SER A 16 -4.76 3.45 5.13
CA SER A 16 -3.89 4.61 5.31
C SER A 16 -2.83 4.71 4.21
N ALA A 17 -2.22 3.59 3.80
CA ALA A 17 -1.27 3.58 2.69
C ALA A 17 -1.91 4.10 1.39
N VAL A 18 -3.08 3.56 1.03
CA VAL A 18 -3.82 3.97 -0.17
C VAL A 18 -4.23 5.43 -0.10
N VAL A 19 -4.87 5.86 0.99
CA VAL A 19 -5.35 7.23 1.16
C VAL A 19 -4.20 8.23 1.10
N LEU A 20 -3.13 8.03 1.86
CA LEU A 20 -2.03 8.99 1.92
C LEU A 20 -1.32 9.13 0.58
N ILE A 21 -1.08 8.03 -0.13
CA ILE A 21 -0.40 8.08 -1.43
C ILE A 21 -1.32 8.70 -2.49
N VAL A 22 -2.60 8.31 -2.55
CA VAL A 22 -3.57 8.93 -3.50
C VAL A 22 -3.73 10.42 -3.24
N VAL A 23 -3.87 10.83 -1.98
CA VAL A 23 -3.96 12.25 -1.61
C VAL A 23 -2.67 12.99 -1.96
N SER A 24 -1.50 12.40 -1.69
CA SER A 24 -0.23 13.04 -2.06
C SER A 24 -0.10 13.21 -3.58
N LEU A 25 -0.50 12.20 -4.36
CA LEU A 25 -0.47 12.27 -5.82
C LEU A 25 -1.44 13.33 -6.33
N ALA A 26 -2.68 13.34 -5.84
CA ALA A 26 -3.67 14.34 -6.20
C ALA A 26 -3.20 15.76 -5.87
N ALA A 27 -2.57 15.95 -4.70
CA ALA A 27 -2.00 17.22 -4.28
C ALA A 27 -0.86 17.67 -5.21
N ILE A 28 0.06 16.76 -5.56
CA ILE A 28 1.16 17.02 -6.51
C ILE A 28 0.61 17.44 -7.88
N PHE A 29 -0.37 16.72 -8.42
CA PHE A 29 -0.97 17.05 -9.73
C PHE A 29 -1.78 18.34 -9.73
N ALA A 30 -2.45 18.65 -8.62
CA ALA A 30 -3.17 19.92 -8.46
C ALA A 30 -2.24 21.09 -8.12
N GLY A 31 -0.94 20.85 -7.90
CA GLY A 31 0.02 21.89 -7.53
C GLY A 31 -0.27 22.51 -6.15
N VAL A 32 -0.95 21.78 -5.27
CA VAL A 32 -1.36 22.26 -3.94
C VAL A 32 -0.71 21.43 -2.84
N GLY A 33 -0.51 22.06 -1.68
CA GLY A 33 -0.03 21.37 -0.48
C GLY A 33 1.49 21.41 -0.30
N PRO A 34 2.01 20.57 0.61
CA PRO A 34 3.40 20.66 1.06
C PRO A 34 4.36 20.03 0.04
N SER A 35 5.66 20.24 0.26
CA SER A 35 6.72 19.68 -0.59
C SER A 35 6.69 18.14 -0.60
N GLY A 36 7.27 17.55 -1.66
CA GLY A 36 7.39 16.08 -1.78
C GLY A 36 8.16 15.44 -0.61
N GLN A 37 9.13 16.14 -0.02
CA GLN A 37 9.85 15.66 1.15
C GLN A 37 8.94 15.59 2.39
N THR A 38 8.09 16.59 2.60
CA THR A 38 7.10 16.57 3.69
C THR A 38 6.11 15.43 3.51
N TRP A 39 5.63 15.19 2.29
CA TRP A 39 4.80 14.02 1.99
C TRP A 39 5.51 12.70 2.30
N ALA A 40 6.78 12.57 1.94
CA ALA A 40 7.57 11.38 2.24
C ALA A 40 7.65 11.12 3.76
N TRP A 41 7.85 12.16 4.57
CA TRP A 41 7.83 12.03 6.03
C TRP A 41 6.45 11.67 6.59
N ILE A 42 5.38 12.26 6.08
CA ILE A 42 4.01 11.93 6.49
C ILE A 42 3.70 10.47 6.19
N ILE A 43 3.99 10.01 4.96
CA ILE A 43 3.73 8.65 4.52
C ILE A 43 4.61 7.68 5.32
N GLY A 44 5.93 7.89 5.30
CA GLY A 44 6.91 7.01 5.97
C GLY A 44 6.68 6.93 7.47
N GLY A 45 6.46 8.08 8.13
CA GLY A 45 6.17 8.15 9.57
C GLY A 45 4.87 7.46 9.94
N THR A 46 3.80 7.65 9.16
CA THR A 46 2.52 6.97 9.40
C THR A 46 2.65 5.45 9.23
N MET A 47 3.31 5.00 8.16
CA MET A 47 3.51 3.57 7.91
C MET A 47 4.38 2.92 8.98
N PHE A 48 5.41 3.61 9.46
CA PHE A 48 6.24 3.15 10.57
C PHE A 48 5.42 3.02 11.86
N ALA A 49 4.66 4.06 12.23
CA ALA A 49 3.83 4.05 13.43
C ALA A 49 2.77 2.93 13.40
N LEU A 50 2.11 2.74 12.26
CA LEU A 50 1.12 1.66 12.10
C LEU A 50 1.76 0.27 12.09
N SER A 51 2.99 0.13 11.60
CA SER A 51 3.75 -1.12 11.68
C SER A 51 4.11 -1.48 13.13
N VAL A 52 4.54 -0.49 13.91
CA VAL A 52 4.80 -0.65 15.35
C VAL A 52 3.50 -1.02 16.08
N LEU A 53 2.40 -0.33 15.80
CA LEU A 53 1.10 -0.65 16.36
C LEU A 53 0.65 -2.08 16.00
N SER A 54 0.85 -2.49 14.75
CA SER A 54 0.55 -3.84 14.29
C SER A 54 1.35 -4.88 15.07
N LEU A 55 2.66 -4.65 15.28
CA LEU A 55 3.50 -5.53 16.09
C LEU A 55 2.97 -5.64 17.52
N VAL A 56 2.72 -4.51 18.19
CA VAL A 56 2.20 -4.47 19.57
C VAL A 56 0.88 -5.23 19.68
N VAL A 57 -0.05 -5.03 18.75
CA VAL A 57 -1.35 -5.70 18.76
C VAL A 57 -1.24 -7.20 18.50
N ASN A 58 -0.35 -7.64 17.61
CA ASN A 58 -0.11 -9.08 17.40
C ASN A 58 0.51 -9.74 18.65
N MET A 59 1.38 -9.02 19.37
CA MET A 59 1.96 -9.53 20.62
C MET A 59 0.94 -9.56 21.77
N ALA A 60 0.02 -8.59 21.83
CA ALA A 60 -1.03 -8.53 22.85
C ALA A 60 -2.17 -9.54 22.63
N PHE A 61 -2.45 -9.89 21.37
CA PHE A 61 -3.55 -10.78 20.99
C PHE A 61 -3.11 -11.92 20.05
N PRO A 62 -2.13 -12.76 20.42
CA PRO A 62 -1.55 -13.75 19.52
C PRO A 62 -2.57 -14.81 19.03
N GLY A 63 -3.52 -15.19 19.89
CA GLY A 63 -4.58 -16.14 19.54
C GLY A 63 -5.62 -15.61 18.55
N GLN A 64 -5.58 -14.31 18.21
CA GLN A 64 -6.50 -13.70 17.25
C GLN A 64 -5.86 -13.52 15.87
N SER A 65 -4.56 -13.79 15.71
CA SER A 65 -3.86 -13.64 14.45
C SER A 65 -4.36 -14.61 13.37
N ASP A 66 -4.64 -15.87 13.73
CA ASP A 66 -5.17 -16.86 12.78
C ASP A 66 -6.59 -16.49 12.31
N CYS A 67 -7.46 -16.12 13.26
CA CYS A 67 -8.80 -15.61 12.96
C CYS A 67 -8.74 -14.33 12.11
N ALA A 68 -7.76 -13.45 12.35
CA ALA A 68 -7.57 -12.25 11.54
C ALA A 68 -7.21 -12.60 10.09
N TRP A 69 -6.43 -13.66 9.87
CA TRP A 69 -6.11 -14.13 8.52
C TRP A 69 -7.32 -14.73 7.80
N ASP A 70 -8.17 -15.46 8.52
CA ASP A 70 -9.42 -15.99 7.98
C ASP A 70 -10.38 -14.86 7.58
N GLU A 71 -10.55 -13.86 8.44
CA GLU A 71 -11.38 -12.68 8.19
C GLU A 71 -10.87 -11.82 7.02
N MET A 72 -9.56 -11.80 6.83
CA MET A 72 -8.89 -11.00 5.79
C MET A 72 -8.75 -11.73 4.46
N ASN A 73 -9.32 -12.94 4.32
CA ASN A 73 -9.20 -13.82 3.17
C ASN A 73 -7.73 -14.00 2.73
N LEU A 74 -7.09 -15.06 3.23
CA LEU A 74 -5.70 -15.39 2.92
C LEU A 74 -5.44 -15.52 1.40
N ALA A 75 -6.45 -15.93 0.61
CA ALA A 75 -6.37 -15.94 -0.85
C ALA A 75 -6.33 -14.52 -1.43
N ALA A 76 -7.14 -13.59 -0.92
CA ALA A 76 -7.09 -12.18 -1.31
C ALA A 76 -5.74 -11.53 -0.97
N HIS A 77 -5.14 -11.90 0.17
CA HIS A 77 -3.80 -11.44 0.53
C HIS A 77 -2.72 -11.97 -0.43
N ARG A 78 -2.75 -13.26 -0.77
CA ARG A 78 -1.81 -13.83 -1.74
C ARG A 78 -1.99 -13.22 -3.13
N ALA A 79 -3.24 -13.08 -3.57
CA ALA A 79 -3.57 -12.46 -4.86
C ALA A 79 -3.08 -11.00 -4.94
N SER A 80 -3.18 -10.25 -3.84
CA SER A 80 -2.71 -8.87 -3.81
C SER A 80 -1.19 -8.74 -3.92
N LEU A 81 -0.43 -9.67 -3.34
CA LEU A 81 1.02 -9.73 -3.50
C LEU A 81 1.42 -10.04 -4.95
N VAL A 82 0.74 -11.01 -5.58
CA VAL A 82 0.96 -11.36 -6.99
C VAL A 82 0.62 -10.16 -7.89
N PHE A 83 -0.52 -9.52 -7.65
CA PHE A 83 -0.91 -8.31 -8.38
C PHE A 83 0.12 -7.19 -8.21
N GLY A 84 0.56 -6.94 -6.98
CA GLY A 84 1.57 -5.94 -6.67
C GLY A 84 2.89 -6.19 -7.39
N TYR A 85 3.34 -7.44 -7.44
CA TYR A 85 4.52 -7.84 -8.20
C TYR A 85 4.38 -7.49 -9.69
N TRP A 86 3.28 -7.91 -10.32
CA TRP A 86 3.06 -7.65 -11.74
C TRP A 86 2.87 -6.17 -12.05
N ALA A 87 2.18 -5.42 -11.20
CA ALA A 87 2.02 -3.98 -11.32
C ALA A 87 3.38 -3.26 -11.23
N ALA A 88 4.22 -3.65 -10.26
CA ALA A 88 5.57 -3.10 -10.12
C ALA A 88 6.46 -3.44 -11.31
N LEU A 89 6.40 -4.68 -11.83
CA LEU A 89 7.14 -5.08 -13.02
C LEU A 89 6.70 -4.29 -14.26
N ALA A 90 5.39 -4.14 -14.47
CA ALA A 90 4.86 -3.38 -15.59
C ALA A 90 5.28 -1.90 -15.53
N ALA A 91 5.17 -1.28 -14.34
CA ALA A 91 5.63 0.09 -14.12
C ALA A 91 7.14 0.22 -14.35
N PHE A 92 7.94 -0.73 -13.87
CA PHE A 92 9.39 -0.75 -14.07
C PHE A 92 9.73 -0.81 -15.56
N LEU A 93 9.12 -1.72 -16.33
CA LEU A 93 9.39 -1.86 -17.76
C LEU A 93 8.98 -0.61 -18.55
N LEU A 94 7.84 0.01 -18.19
CA LEU A 94 7.40 1.26 -18.79
C LEU A 94 8.38 2.40 -18.50
N MET A 95 8.75 2.59 -17.24
CA MET A 95 9.70 3.63 -16.82
C MET A 95 11.09 3.42 -17.43
N LEU A 96 11.58 2.16 -17.47
CA LEU A 96 12.83 1.81 -18.12
C LEU A 96 12.80 2.18 -19.61
N SER A 97 11.70 1.88 -20.29
CA SER A 97 11.54 2.24 -21.71
C SER A 97 11.61 3.75 -21.92
N LEU A 98 10.95 4.54 -21.06
CA LEU A 98 10.99 6.01 -21.12
C LEU A 98 12.39 6.58 -20.85
N VAL A 99 13.16 5.93 -19.95
CA VAL A 99 14.55 6.31 -19.69
C VAL A 99 15.43 6.01 -20.90
N LEU A 100 15.30 4.82 -21.48
CA LEU A 100 16.10 4.40 -22.65
C LEU A 100 15.83 5.26 -23.90
N THR A 101 14.61 5.80 -24.05
CA THR A 101 14.27 6.71 -25.15
C THR A 101 14.61 8.17 -24.85
N GLY A 102 15.09 8.50 -23.65
CA GLY A 102 15.44 9.86 -23.24
C GLY A 102 14.23 10.75 -22.89
N TRP A 103 13.04 10.16 -22.72
CA TRP A 103 11.82 10.88 -22.35
C TRP A 103 11.73 11.18 -20.85
N LEU A 104 12.47 10.41 -20.04
CA LEU A 104 12.44 10.52 -18.59
C LEU A 104 13.85 10.32 -18.01
N GLU A 105 14.24 11.12 -17.04
CA GLU A 105 15.48 10.89 -16.30
C GLU A 105 15.35 9.70 -15.35
N ALA A 106 16.43 8.94 -15.15
CA ALA A 106 16.44 7.77 -14.27
C ALA A 106 16.02 8.10 -12.82
N GLN A 107 16.38 9.30 -12.33
CA GLN A 107 16.02 9.74 -10.99
C GLN A 107 14.50 9.98 -10.85
N ALA A 108 13.89 10.59 -11.86
CA ALA A 108 12.44 10.78 -11.90
C ALA A 108 11.70 9.44 -12.03
N ALA A 109 12.20 8.54 -12.89
CA ALA A 109 11.67 7.18 -13.02
C ALA A 109 11.64 6.42 -11.69
N PHE A 110 12.73 6.50 -10.92
CA PHE A 110 12.81 5.88 -9.59
C PHE A 110 11.81 6.48 -8.60
N TYR A 111 11.62 7.80 -8.63
CA TYR A 111 10.62 8.47 -7.80
C TYR A 111 9.19 7.98 -8.12
N TRP A 112 8.85 7.85 -9.41
CA TRP A 112 7.52 7.42 -9.86
C TRP A 112 7.23 5.93 -9.64
N MET A 113 8.25 5.11 -9.41
CA MET A 113 8.07 3.73 -8.95
C MET A 113 7.53 3.64 -7.52
N GLY A 114 7.83 4.62 -6.67
CA GLY A 114 7.45 4.62 -5.26
C GLY A 114 5.95 4.43 -5.01
N PRO A 115 5.06 5.21 -5.64
CA PRO A 115 3.62 5.04 -5.50
C PRO A 115 3.13 3.64 -5.90
N VAL A 116 3.60 3.09 -7.02
CA VAL A 116 3.17 1.77 -7.50
C VAL A 116 3.53 0.69 -6.48
N LEU A 117 4.77 0.72 -5.97
CA LEU A 117 5.24 -0.18 -4.93
C LEU A 117 4.47 0.01 -3.61
N GLY A 118 4.12 1.25 -3.29
CA GLY A 118 3.46 1.61 -2.03
C GLY A 118 1.99 1.20 -1.95
N ILE A 119 1.22 1.27 -3.05
CA ILE A 119 -0.24 1.04 -3.00
C ILE A 119 -0.78 -0.10 -3.84
N ALA A 120 -0.08 -0.62 -4.85
CA ALA A 120 -0.67 -1.61 -5.75
C ALA A 120 -1.18 -2.87 -5.00
N PRO A 121 -0.40 -3.49 -4.08
CA PRO A 121 -0.91 -4.61 -3.28
C PRO A 121 -2.07 -4.18 -2.36
N ALA A 122 -1.93 -3.06 -1.65
CA ALA A 122 -2.91 -2.59 -0.68
C ALA A 122 -4.26 -2.28 -1.34
N LEU A 123 -4.25 -1.68 -2.53
CA LEU A 123 -5.43 -1.30 -3.30
C LEU A 123 -6.17 -2.54 -3.81
N HIS A 124 -5.45 -3.53 -4.35
CA HIS A 124 -6.05 -4.79 -4.76
C HIS A 124 -6.65 -5.54 -3.57
N PHE A 125 -5.93 -5.59 -2.44
CA PHE A 125 -6.38 -6.26 -1.23
C PHE A 125 -7.67 -5.65 -0.67
N LEU A 126 -7.72 -4.32 -0.52
CA LEU A 126 -8.93 -3.62 -0.07
C LEU A 126 -10.09 -3.81 -1.04
N ALA A 127 -9.84 -3.75 -2.35
CA ALA A 127 -10.87 -4.00 -3.35
C ALA A 127 -11.43 -5.42 -3.25
N SER A 128 -10.58 -6.42 -3.03
CA SER A 128 -10.99 -7.82 -2.87
C SER A 128 -11.80 -8.04 -1.59
N ILE A 129 -11.42 -7.42 -0.47
CA ILE A 129 -12.20 -7.47 0.78
C ILE A 129 -13.57 -6.80 0.61
N LEU A 130 -13.61 -5.61 -0.01
CA LEU A 130 -14.86 -4.86 -0.22
C LEU A 130 -15.81 -5.55 -1.20
N ARG A 131 -15.30 -6.32 -2.16
CA ARG A 131 -16.11 -7.09 -3.11
C ARG A 131 -16.78 -8.32 -2.49
N GLY A 132 -16.44 -8.69 -1.25
CA GLY A 132 -17.20 -9.64 -0.45
C GLY A 132 -17.28 -11.08 -0.97
N ARG A 133 -16.29 -11.56 -1.74
CA ARG A 133 -16.23 -12.97 -2.19
C ARG A 133 -15.04 -13.66 -1.52
N ALA A 134 -15.17 -14.73 -0.74
CA ALA A 134 -15.90 -15.98 -1.02
C ALA A 134 -15.54 -16.52 -2.40
N ASP A 135 -14.28 -16.93 -2.53
CA ASP A 135 -13.89 -18.11 -3.31
C ASP A 135 -12.96 -18.94 -2.41
#